data_AF-A0A7C6AHW4-F1
#
_entry.id   AF-A0A7C6AHW4-F1
#
_cell.length_a   1.000
_cell.length_b   1.000
_cell.length_c   1.000
_cell.angle_alpha   90.00
_cell.angle_beta   90.00
_cell.angle_gamma   90.00
#
_symmetry.space_group_name_H-M   'P 1'
#
loop_
_entity.id
_entity.type
_entity.pdbx_description
1 polymer ?
#
loop_
_entity_poly.entity_id
_entity_poly.type
_entity_poly.pdbx_seq_one_letter_code
_entity_poly.pdbx_strand_id
1 'polypeptide(L)'
;MHVMGISMMLFGPAEEYVDDDSLRDALRELSSRIAILPISLLRPHENVDPDLVKELAEDIKRCGLLRKPIVVDSKTLIIIDGHHRVEALKRLGCRRIPCLLVNYRSPKIAVLSWSRGEPLSKDLVLNAGLRGELLPPKTTRHIIILHGRTCHISEIQFNVNIPYKELMHEDSHESYPNFRPARE
;
A
#
# COMPACT_ATOMS: atom_id res chain seq x y z
N MET A 1 -8.95 -11.93 30.19
CA MET A 1 -8.56 -10.59 29.74
C MET A 1 -8.56 -10.60 28.22
N HIS A 2 -9.61 -10.08 27.58
CA HIS A 2 -9.63 -9.90 26.13
C HIS A 2 -8.67 -8.76 25.81
N VAL A 3 -7.49 -9.08 25.25
CA VAL A 3 -6.70 -8.08 24.54
C VAL A 3 -7.53 -7.76 23.31
N MET A 4 -8.08 -6.54 23.19
CA MET A 4 -8.78 -6.10 21.98
C MET A 4 -7.79 -6.28 20.82
N GLY A 5 -8.00 -7.34 20.05
CA GLY A 5 -7.02 -7.84 19.10
C GLY A 5 -6.89 -6.85 17.97
N ILE A 6 -5.65 -6.42 17.70
CA ILE A 6 -5.27 -5.73 16.47
C ILE A 6 -5.53 -6.72 15.32
N SER A 7 -6.78 -6.79 14.85
CA SER A 7 -7.22 -7.78 13.87
C SER A 7 -6.78 -7.34 12.47
N MET A 8 -6.07 -8.20 11.76
CA MET A 8 -5.77 -8.06 10.33
C MET A 8 -6.89 -8.74 9.54
N MET A 9 -7.50 -8.03 8.59
CA MET A 9 -8.50 -8.62 7.70
C MET A 9 -7.86 -8.93 6.35
N LEU A 10 -7.57 -10.21 6.11
CA LEU A 10 -7.00 -10.70 4.85
C LEU A 10 -8.13 -11.18 3.95
N PHE A 11 -8.24 -10.60 2.76
CA PHE A 11 -9.31 -10.90 1.81
C PHE A 11 -8.95 -12.04 0.86
N GLY A 12 -7.70 -12.12 0.41
CA GLY A 12 -7.28 -13.20 -0.49
C GLY A 12 -6.20 -12.78 -1.50
N PRO A 13 -5.98 -13.59 -2.54
CA PRO A 13 -5.18 -13.24 -3.71
C PRO A 13 -5.74 -12.00 -4.39
N ALA A 14 -4.87 -11.04 -4.72
CA ALA A 14 -5.31 -9.74 -5.26
C ALA A 14 -5.86 -9.85 -6.69
N GLU A 15 -5.41 -10.85 -7.46
CA GLU A 15 -5.86 -11.10 -8.83
C GLU A 15 -7.35 -11.49 -8.94
N GLU A 16 -7.99 -11.83 -7.82
CA GLU A 16 -9.42 -12.13 -7.76
C GLU A 16 -10.28 -10.85 -7.76
N TYR A 17 -9.70 -9.68 -7.48
CA TYR A 17 -10.40 -8.40 -7.34
C TYR A 17 -10.24 -7.47 -8.55
N VAL A 18 -9.75 -8.00 -9.67
CA VAL A 18 -9.51 -7.25 -10.91
C VAL A 18 -10.06 -7.97 -12.12
N ASP A 19 -10.59 -7.19 -13.07
CA ASP A 19 -11.08 -7.70 -14.35
C ASP A 19 -10.01 -7.71 -15.44
N ASP A 20 -9.14 -6.70 -15.45
CA ASP A 20 -8.06 -6.56 -16.44
C ASP A 20 -7.08 -7.73 -16.38
N ASP A 21 -6.97 -8.48 -17.49
CA ASP A 21 -6.17 -9.71 -17.54
C ASP A 21 -4.67 -9.42 -17.39
N SER A 22 -4.17 -8.31 -17.93
CA SER A 22 -2.75 -7.95 -17.79
C SER A 22 -2.39 -7.66 -16.33
N LEU A 23 -3.26 -6.97 -15.61
CA LEU A 23 -3.12 -6.69 -14.19
C LEU A 23 -3.29 -7.96 -13.35
N ARG A 24 -4.26 -8.82 -13.69
CA ARG A 24 -4.48 -10.12 -13.05
C ARG A 24 -3.21 -10.97 -13.09
N ASP A 25 -2.58 -11.06 -14.25
CA ASP A 25 -1.34 -11.82 -14.44
C ASP A 25 -0.20 -11.23 -13.63
N ALA A 26 -0.03 -9.90 -13.65
CA ALA A 26 0.98 -9.22 -12.86
C ALA A 26 0.82 -9.46 -11.34
N LEU A 27 -0.41 -9.37 -10.83
CA LEU A 27 -0.72 -9.61 -9.42
C LEU A 27 -0.44 -11.06 -9.01
N ARG A 28 -0.84 -12.03 -9.84
CA ARG A 28 -0.58 -13.46 -9.65
C ARG A 28 0.93 -13.74 -9.63
N GLU A 29 1.67 -13.17 -10.57
CA GLU A 29 3.12 -13.35 -10.67
C GLU A 29 3.91 -12.76 -9.51
N LEU A 30 3.38 -11.71 -8.89
CA LEU A 30 3.91 -11.12 -7.67
C LEU A 30 3.38 -11.80 -6.39
N SER A 31 2.48 -12.79 -6.55
CA SER A 31 1.76 -13.47 -5.47
C SER A 31 1.13 -12.46 -4.50
N SER A 32 0.52 -11.43 -5.07
CA SER A 32 0.02 -10.28 -4.33
C SER A 32 -1.26 -10.65 -3.59
N ARG A 33 -1.45 -10.10 -2.39
CA ARG A 33 -2.68 -10.30 -1.60
C ARG A 33 -3.26 -8.97 -1.19
N ILE A 34 -4.56 -8.93 -0.97
CA ILE A 34 -5.24 -7.72 -0.50
C ILE A 34 -5.72 -7.91 0.94
N ALA A 35 -5.46 -6.91 1.76
CA ALA A 35 -5.79 -6.89 3.18
C ALA A 35 -6.16 -5.48 3.63
N ILE A 36 -6.90 -5.36 4.73
CA ILE A 36 -7.02 -4.10 5.47
C ILE A 36 -6.26 -4.23 6.78
N LEU A 37 -5.25 -3.36 6.92
CA LEU A 37 -4.34 -3.34 8.06
C LEU A 37 -4.56 -2.10 8.92
N PRO A 38 -4.38 -2.21 10.24
CA PRO A 38 -4.19 -1.06 11.11
C PRO A 38 -2.98 -0.25 10.67
N ILE A 39 -3.15 1.06 10.52
CA ILE A 39 -2.08 1.98 10.10
C ILE A 39 -0.91 1.94 11.09
N SER A 40 -1.18 1.69 12.38
CA SER A 40 -0.17 1.59 13.44
C SER A 40 0.84 0.45 13.26
N LEU A 41 0.51 -0.56 12.44
CA LEU A 41 1.44 -1.66 12.12
C LEU A 41 2.39 -1.33 10.97
N LEU A 42 2.08 -0.31 10.17
CA LEU A 42 2.83 0.02 8.96
C LEU A 42 4.11 0.78 9.30
N ARG A 43 5.18 0.47 8.58
CA ARG A 43 6.50 1.07 8.76
C ARG A 43 6.84 1.96 7.57
N PRO A 44 6.89 3.30 7.72
CA PRO A 44 7.42 4.15 6.67
C PRO A 44 8.93 3.96 6.56
N HIS A 45 9.48 4.06 5.35
CA HIS A 45 10.93 4.16 5.13
C HIS A 45 11.37 5.52 4.59
N GLU A 46 10.44 6.40 4.23
CA GLU A 46 10.70 7.77 3.81
C GLU A 46 9.81 8.76 4.56
N ASN A 47 10.29 10.00 4.65
CA ASN A 47 9.48 11.14 5.03
C ASN A 47 8.49 11.50 3.92
N VAL A 48 7.42 12.20 4.31
CA VAL A 48 6.40 12.73 3.40
C VAL A 48 6.58 14.23 3.23
N ASP A 49 6.07 14.75 2.12
CA ASP A 49 5.89 16.17 1.92
C ASP A 49 4.58 16.62 2.62
N PRO A 50 4.63 17.51 3.63
CA PRO A 50 3.46 17.94 4.39
C PRO A 50 2.38 18.63 3.55
N ASP A 51 2.76 19.34 2.49
CA ASP A 51 1.82 20.05 1.62
C ASP A 51 1.06 19.04 0.76
N LEU A 52 1.76 18.05 0.18
CA LEU A 52 1.12 16.96 -0.55
C LEU A 52 0.20 16.13 0.35
N VAL A 53 0.57 15.90 1.61
CA VAL A 53 -0.30 15.23 2.59
C VAL A 53 -1.58 16.04 2.83
N LYS A 54 -1.47 17.36 2.96
CA LYS A 54 -2.62 18.25 3.17
C LYS A 54 -3.57 18.20 1.97
N GLU A 55 -3.04 18.41 0.77
CA GLU A 55 -3.82 18.37 -0.47
C GLU A 55 -4.55 17.03 -0.63
N LEU A 56 -3.82 15.93 -0.42
CA LEU A 56 -4.39 14.59 -0.54
C LEU A 56 -5.47 14.30 0.52
N ALA A 57 -5.30 14.77 1.75
CA ALA A 57 -6.31 14.65 2.79
C ALA A 57 -7.58 15.44 2.44
N GLU A 58 -7.44 16.65 1.90
CA GLU A 58 -8.55 17.47 1.43
C GLU A 58 -9.27 16.83 0.24
N ASP A 59 -8.52 16.23 -0.68
CA ASP A 59 -9.05 15.50 -1.83
C ASP A 59 -9.84 14.25 -1.41
N ILE A 60 -9.28 13.42 -0.53
CA ILE A 60 -9.97 12.24 0.02
C ILE A 60 -11.25 12.67 0.76
N LYS A 61 -11.15 13.72 1.59
CA LYS A 61 -12.31 14.25 2.33
C LYS A 61 -13.40 14.76 1.40
N ARG A 62 -13.03 15.47 0.33
CA ARG A 62 -13.97 16.05 -0.65
C ARG A 62 -14.65 14.98 -1.49
N CYS A 63 -13.90 13.99 -1.99
CA CYS A 63 -14.49 12.91 -2.79
C CYS A 63 -15.16 11.83 -1.94
N GLY A 64 -14.89 11.78 -0.64
CA GLY A 64 -15.46 10.81 0.29
C GLY A 64 -14.85 9.42 0.21
N LEU A 65 -13.90 9.17 -0.69
CA LEU A 65 -13.39 7.84 -1.01
C LEU A 65 -11.86 7.77 -0.95
N LEU A 66 -11.34 6.68 -0.39
CA LEU A 66 -10.01 6.19 -0.71
C LEU A 66 -10.09 5.30 -1.95
N ARG A 67 -9.54 5.78 -3.07
CA ARG A 67 -9.69 5.09 -4.37
C ARG A 67 -8.80 3.86 -4.54
N LYS A 68 -7.54 3.91 -4.08
CA LYS A 68 -6.54 2.87 -4.33
C LYS A 68 -5.87 2.39 -3.04
N PRO A 69 -5.51 1.09 -2.92
CA PRO A 69 -4.72 0.57 -1.82
C PRO A 69 -3.27 1.04 -1.89
N ILE A 70 -2.56 1.03 -0.76
CA ILE A 70 -1.09 1.23 -0.73
C ILE A 70 -0.36 -0.08 -1.03
N VAL A 71 0.91 -0.03 -1.45
CA VAL A 71 1.73 -1.25 -1.58
C VAL A 71 2.59 -1.43 -0.34
N VAL A 72 2.60 -2.64 0.22
CA VAL A 72 3.28 -2.96 1.48
C VAL A 72 4.06 -4.27 1.33
N ASP A 73 5.25 -4.34 1.89
CA ASP A 73 5.98 -5.61 2.01
C ASP A 73 5.25 -6.54 2.98
N SER A 74 4.86 -7.72 2.49
CA SER A 74 4.07 -8.69 3.24
C SER A 74 4.77 -9.23 4.49
N LYS A 75 6.11 -9.19 4.53
CA LYS A 75 6.90 -9.73 5.63
C LYS A 75 7.19 -8.69 6.71
N THR A 76 7.54 -7.46 6.33
CA THR A 76 8.00 -6.42 7.28
C THR A 76 6.95 -5.34 7.56
N LEU A 77 5.88 -5.29 6.77
CA LEU A 77 4.88 -4.22 6.78
C LEU A 77 5.45 -2.83 6.44
N ILE A 78 6.60 -2.80 5.76
CA ILE A 78 7.17 -1.55 5.23
C ILE A 78 6.32 -1.07 4.06
N ILE A 79 5.98 0.21 4.07
CA ILE A 79 5.24 0.88 3.00
C ILE A 79 6.18 0.98 1.80
N ILE A 80 5.87 0.32 0.69
CA ILE A 80 6.67 0.39 -0.54
C ILE A 80 6.22 1.55 -1.43
N ASP A 81 4.92 1.80 -1.47
CA ASP A 81 4.32 2.94 -2.17
C ASP A 81 3.06 3.41 -1.42
N GLY A 82 2.94 4.73 -1.23
CA GLY A 82 1.75 5.35 -0.64
C GLY A 82 1.93 6.04 0.71
N HIS A 83 3.14 6.47 1.10
CA HIS A 83 3.42 7.15 2.37
C HIS A 83 2.51 8.37 2.59
N HIS A 84 2.36 9.22 1.57
CA HIS A 84 1.48 10.38 1.62
C HIS A 84 0.02 9.98 1.86
N ARG A 85 -0.47 8.87 1.28
CA ARG A 85 -1.82 8.35 1.50
C ARG A 85 -2.02 7.89 2.94
N VAL A 86 -1.03 7.20 3.51
CA VAL A 86 -1.07 6.79 4.91
C VAL A 86 -1.17 8.01 5.82
N GLU A 87 -0.33 9.02 5.61
CA GLU A 87 -0.32 10.20 6.48
C GLU A 87 -1.58 11.07 6.29
N ALA A 88 -2.08 11.19 5.06
CA ALA A 88 -3.35 11.86 4.78
C ALA A 88 -4.52 11.20 5.53
N LEU A 89 -4.59 9.87 5.52
CA LEU A 89 -5.62 9.12 6.24
C LEU A 89 -5.48 9.27 7.76
N LYS A 90 -4.26 9.24 8.32
CA LYS A 90 -4.04 9.54 9.74
C LYS A 90 -4.59 10.92 10.11
N ARG A 91 -4.31 11.93 9.28
CA ARG A 91 -4.80 13.30 9.47
C ARG A 91 -6.33 13.40 9.44
N LEU A 92 -6.99 12.53 8.69
CA LEU A 92 -8.45 12.40 8.65
C LEU A 92 -9.02 11.57 9.82
N GLY A 93 -8.19 11.05 10.72
CA GLY A 93 -8.63 10.20 11.84
C GLY A 93 -8.83 8.74 11.47
N CYS A 94 -8.41 8.32 10.27
CA CYS A 94 -8.43 6.91 9.89
C CYS A 94 -7.39 6.12 10.67
N ARG A 95 -7.75 4.90 11.07
CA ARG A 95 -6.93 3.96 11.83
C ARG A 95 -6.54 2.73 11.03
N ARG A 96 -7.20 2.49 9.89
CA ARG A 96 -6.99 1.35 9.01
C ARG A 96 -6.78 1.80 7.57
N ILE A 97 -6.21 0.94 6.74
CA ILE A 97 -5.98 1.22 5.32
C ILE A 97 -5.92 -0.10 4.51
N PRO A 98 -6.47 -0.14 3.27
CA PRO A 98 -6.27 -1.24 2.36
C PRO A 98 -4.83 -1.29 1.84
N CYS A 99 -4.24 -2.47 1.91
CA CYS A 99 -2.85 -2.76 1.57
C CYS A 99 -2.79 -3.89 0.55
N LEU A 100 -2.12 -3.63 -0.56
CA LEU A 100 -1.65 -4.63 -1.50
C LEU A 100 -0.32 -5.18 -0.99
N LEU A 101 -0.37 -6.39 -0.44
CA LEU A 101 0.76 -7.09 0.14
C LEU A 101 1.56 -7.78 -0.96
N VAL A 102 2.85 -7.46 -1.07
CA VAL A 102 3.77 -8.04 -2.04
C VAL A 102 5.00 -8.61 -1.33
N ASN A 103 5.64 -9.63 -1.90
CA ASN A 103 6.97 -10.05 -1.43
C ASN A 103 8.02 -9.06 -1.96
N TYR A 104 8.43 -8.08 -1.16
CA TYR A 104 9.36 -7.05 -1.62
C TYR A 104 10.73 -7.60 -2.02
N ARG A 105 11.16 -8.74 -1.44
CA ARG A 105 12.43 -9.38 -1.82
C ARG A 105 12.37 -10.10 -3.18
N SER A 106 11.19 -10.23 -3.79
CA SER A 106 11.04 -10.81 -5.13
C SER A 106 11.97 -10.14 -6.14
N PRO A 107 12.70 -10.91 -6.98
CA PRO A 107 13.55 -10.33 -8.03
C PRO A 107 12.77 -9.54 -9.08
N LYS A 108 11.44 -9.71 -9.14
CA LYS A 108 10.52 -8.99 -10.02
C LYS A 108 10.27 -7.54 -9.57
N ILE A 109 10.69 -7.18 -8.36
CA ILE A 109 10.63 -5.81 -7.85
C ILE A 109 12.05 -5.27 -7.80
N ALA A 110 12.28 -4.05 -8.28
CA ALA A 110 13.53 -3.34 -8.11
C ALA A 110 13.28 -1.94 -7.53
N VAL A 111 14.33 -1.32 -7.01
CA VAL A 111 14.28 0.04 -6.48
C VAL A 111 15.37 0.87 -7.15
N LEU A 112 14.98 2.04 -7.63
CA LEU A 112 15.86 3.03 -8.25
C LEU A 112 15.86 4.32 -7.42
N SER A 113 16.85 5.17 -7.59
CA SER A 113 16.84 6.54 -7.08
C SER A 113 15.81 7.36 -7.84
N TRP A 114 14.96 8.11 -7.13
CA TRP A 114 13.96 8.96 -7.78
C TRP A 114 14.60 10.11 -8.58
N SER A 115 15.72 10.67 -8.09
CA SER A 115 16.39 11.82 -8.68
C SER A 115 17.32 11.45 -9.83
N ARG A 116 18.01 10.33 -9.72
CA ARG A 116 19.09 9.95 -10.67
C ARG A 116 18.76 8.71 -11.51
N GLY A 117 17.73 7.95 -11.15
CA GLY A 117 17.31 6.75 -11.88
C GLY A 117 18.24 5.54 -11.73
N GLU A 118 19.33 5.65 -10.96
CA GLU A 118 20.26 4.55 -10.71
C GLU A 118 19.70 3.50 -9.74
N PRO A 119 20.11 2.23 -9.84
CA PRO A 119 19.68 1.20 -8.89
C PRO A 119 20.08 1.50 -7.44
N LEU A 120 19.17 1.24 -6.51
CA LEU A 120 19.43 1.24 -5.07
C LEU A 120 19.35 -0.19 -4.51
N SER A 121 19.96 -0.42 -3.35
CA SER A 121 19.79 -1.69 -2.63
C SER A 121 18.44 -1.71 -1.91
N LYS A 122 17.72 -2.83 -2.00
CA LYS A 122 16.51 -3.06 -1.18
C LYS A 122 16.80 -3.05 0.31
N ASP A 123 18.01 -3.42 0.71
CA ASP A 123 18.38 -3.40 2.13
C ASP A 123 18.43 -1.97 2.68
N LEU A 124 18.63 -0.94 1.84
CA LEU A 124 18.48 0.47 2.25
C LEU A 124 17.04 0.75 2.73
N VAL A 125 16.05 0.36 1.92
CA VAL A 125 14.62 0.52 2.21
C VAL A 125 14.23 -0.27 3.46
N LEU A 126 14.66 -1.53 3.53
CA LEU A 126 14.37 -2.40 4.67
C LEU A 126 14.98 -1.88 5.96
N ASN A 127 16.24 -1.44 5.94
CA ASN A 127 16.90 -0.90 7.12
C ASN A 127 16.23 0.40 7.59
N ALA A 128 15.92 1.33 6.67
CA ALA A 128 15.22 2.57 7.01
C ALA A 128 13.87 2.30 7.68
N GLY A 129 13.05 1.41 7.10
CA GLY A 129 11.74 1.07 7.67
C GLY A 129 11.80 0.27 8.97
N LEU A 130 12.77 -0.63 9.14
CA LEU A 130 12.92 -1.42 10.36
C LEU A 130 13.50 -0.61 11.53
N ARG A 131 14.43 0.30 11.25
CA ARG A 131 15.09 1.15 12.26
C ARG A 131 14.30 2.43 12.58
N GLY A 132 13.42 2.86 11.68
CA GLY A 132 12.72 4.14 11.78
C GLY A 132 13.57 5.35 11.39
N GLU A 133 14.74 5.12 10.81
CA GLU A 133 15.63 6.15 10.27
C GLU A 133 15.17 6.51 8.85
N LEU A 134 14.18 7.40 8.76
CA LEU A 134 13.49 7.70 7.50
C LEU A 134 14.40 8.43 6.51
N LEU A 135 14.35 7.99 5.25
CA LEU A 135 15.01 8.66 4.13
C LEU A 135 14.31 9.99 3.82
N PRO A 136 14.98 10.93 3.11
CA PRO A 136 14.33 12.10 2.55
C PRO A 136 13.14 11.73 1.63
N PRO A 137 12.14 12.61 1.47
CA PRO A 137 11.03 12.36 0.56
C PRO A 137 11.50 12.10 -0.87
N LYS A 138 10.84 11.17 -1.56
CA LYS A 138 11.14 10.82 -2.95
C LYS A 138 12.59 10.35 -3.11
N THR A 139 13.06 9.49 -2.21
CA THR A 139 14.39 8.87 -2.35
C THR A 139 14.32 7.65 -3.27
N THR A 140 13.25 6.87 -3.17
CA THR A 140 13.15 5.53 -3.75
C THR A 140 12.00 5.40 -4.74
N ARG A 141 12.33 4.85 -5.92
CA ARG A 141 11.42 4.55 -7.02
C ARG A 141 11.28 3.06 -7.19
N HIS A 142 10.15 2.51 -6.76
CA HIS A 142 9.88 1.08 -6.88
C HIS A 142 9.31 0.75 -8.25
N ILE A 143 9.91 -0.23 -8.91
CA ILE A 143 9.50 -0.70 -10.23
C ILE A 143 9.26 -2.19 -10.21
N ILE A 144 8.40 -2.64 -11.12
CA ILE A 144 8.11 -4.05 -11.38
C ILE A 144 8.73 -4.41 -12.73
N ILE A 145 9.35 -5.58 -12.82
CA ILE A 145 9.95 -6.15 -14.02
C ILE A 145 9.25 -7.47 -14.33
N LEU A 146 8.36 -7.46 -15.32
CA LEU A 146 7.56 -8.62 -15.74
C LEU A 146 7.53 -8.70 -17.26
N HIS A 147 7.73 -9.89 -17.83
CA HIS A 147 7.69 -10.12 -19.29
C HIS A 147 8.53 -9.14 -20.11
N GLY A 148 9.71 -8.74 -19.60
CA GLY A 148 10.59 -7.76 -20.26
C GLY A 148 10.08 -6.31 -20.23
N ARG A 149 8.97 -6.03 -19.56
CA ARG A 149 8.42 -4.69 -19.33
C ARG A 149 8.79 -4.20 -17.94
N THR A 150 9.07 -2.91 -17.83
CA THR A 150 9.30 -2.22 -16.56
C THR A 150 8.24 -1.16 -16.35
N CYS A 151 7.54 -1.19 -15.22
CA CYS A 151 6.57 -0.17 -14.84
C CYS A 151 6.73 0.23 -13.38
N HIS A 152 6.14 1.35 -12.98
CA HIS A 152 6.14 1.75 -11.58
C HIS A 152 5.27 0.80 -10.74
N ILE A 153 5.63 0.57 -9.47
CA ILE A 153 4.87 -0.35 -8.61
C ILE A 153 3.43 0.13 -8.34
N SER A 154 3.12 1.41 -8.55
CA SER A 154 1.74 1.91 -8.46
C SER A 154 0.81 1.34 -9.54
N GLU A 155 1.36 0.84 -10.65
CA GLU A 155 0.57 0.32 -11.76
C GLU A 155 -0.18 -0.97 -11.42
N ILE A 156 0.24 -1.69 -10.37
CA ILE A 156 -0.50 -2.85 -9.87
C ILE A 156 -1.66 -2.50 -8.91
N GLN A 157 -1.84 -1.21 -8.59
CA GLN A 157 -2.92 -0.77 -7.71
C GLN A 157 -4.21 -0.59 -8.51
N PHE A 158 -5.25 -1.32 -8.10
CA PHE A 158 -6.60 -1.22 -8.64
C PHE A 158 -7.52 -0.38 -7.75
N ASN A 159 -8.71 -0.06 -8.27
CA ASN A 159 -9.69 0.72 -7.53
C ASN A 159 -10.37 -0.14 -6.47
N VAL A 160 -10.37 0.33 -5.22
CA VAL A 160 -11.08 -0.26 -4.08
C VAL A 160 -12.23 0.62 -3.60
N ASN A 161 -12.20 1.92 -3.92
CA ASN A 161 -13.28 2.89 -3.69
C ASN A 161 -13.95 2.79 -2.30
N ILE A 162 -13.14 2.76 -1.24
CA ILE A 162 -13.65 2.62 0.14
C ILE A 162 -14.03 4.01 0.68
N PRO A 163 -15.24 4.20 1.22
CA PRO A 163 -15.55 5.39 2.00
C PRO A 163 -14.55 5.56 3.16
N TYR A 164 -13.80 6.66 3.17
CA TYR A 164 -12.69 6.80 4.14
C TYR A 164 -13.14 6.76 5.60
N LYS A 165 -14.41 7.08 5.87
CA LYS A 165 -15.03 6.98 7.20
C LYS A 165 -15.07 5.53 7.74
N GLU A 166 -15.21 4.53 6.87
CA GLU A 166 -15.14 3.11 7.26
C GLU A 166 -13.75 2.70 7.77
N LEU A 167 -12.73 3.52 7.49
CA LEU A 167 -11.36 3.31 7.92
C LEU A 167 -11.04 3.98 9.27
N MET A 168 -11.98 4.70 9.89
CA MET A 168 -11.78 5.41 11.17
C MET A 168 -11.81 4.53 12.41
N HIS A 169 -12.45 3.36 12.34
CA HIS A 169 -12.66 2.50 13.49
C HIS A 169 -11.49 1.50 13.69
N GLU A 170 -11.21 1.13 14.95
CA GLU A 170 -10.19 0.11 15.28
C GLU A 170 -10.69 -1.29 14.96
N ASP A 171 -11.95 -1.56 15.30
CA ASP A 171 -12.60 -2.83 15.05
C ASP A 171 -12.89 -2.97 13.55
N SER A 172 -12.61 -4.16 13.02
CA SER A 172 -13.04 -4.50 11.67
C SER A 172 -14.56 -4.54 11.64
N HIS A 173 -15.20 -3.65 10.88
CA HIS A 173 -16.56 -3.94 10.43
C HIS A 173 -16.52 -5.25 9.65
N GLU A 174 -17.36 -6.22 10.00
CA GLU A 174 -17.39 -7.57 9.39
C GLU A 174 -17.65 -7.55 7.88
N SER A 175 -17.97 -6.39 7.30
CA SER A 175 -18.05 -6.24 5.85
C SER A 175 -17.42 -4.93 5.41
N TYR A 176 -16.38 -5.02 4.58
CA TYR A 176 -16.03 -3.97 3.64
C TYR A 176 -16.72 -4.37 2.32
N PRO A 177 -17.95 -3.90 2.07
CA PRO A 177 -18.81 -4.43 1.00
C PRO A 177 -18.23 -4.23 -0.41
N ASN A 178 -17.23 -3.35 -0.55
CA ASN A 178 -16.51 -3.09 -1.79
C ASN A 178 -15.40 -4.11 -2.10
N PHE A 179 -15.02 -4.96 -1.15
CA PHE A 179 -14.12 -6.10 -1.40
C PHE A 179 -14.93 -7.34 -1.74
N ARG A 180 -15.49 -7.36 -2.95
CA ARG A 180 -16.02 -8.58 -3.56
C ARG A 180 -15.07 -9.02 -4.67
N PRO A 181 -14.70 -10.31 -4.75
CA PRO A 181 -14.04 -10.84 -5.92
C PRO A 181 -14.81 -10.44 -7.18
N ALA A 182 -14.10 -10.11 -8.26
CA ALA A 182 -14.70 -9.70 -9.53
C ALA A 182 -15.49 -10.85 -10.21
N ARG A 183 -15.34 -12.07 -9.69
CA ARG A 183 -16.09 -13.26 -10.11
C ARG A 183 -16.78 -13.86 -8.89
N GLU A 184 -18.08 -13.58 -8.74
CA GLU A 184 -19.04 -14.51 -8.14
C GLU A 184 -19.66 -15.35 -9.26
#